data_AF-A0AAC9Z7M5-F1
#
_entry.id   AF-A0AAC9Z7M5-F1
#
_cell.length_a   1.000
_cell.length_b   1.000
_cell.length_c   1.000
_cell.angle_alpha   90.00
_cell.angle_beta   90.00
_cell.angle_gamma   90.00
#
_symmetry.space_group_name_H-M   'P 1'
#
loop_
_entity.id
_entity.type
_entity.pdbx_description
1 polymer ?
#
loop_
_entity_poly.entity_id
_entity_poly.type
_entity_poly.pdbx_seq_one_letter_code
_entity_poly.pdbx_strand_id
1 'polypeptide(L)'
;MKRPLIFFAAVALGASSAAADGNHALHQEGAVISPADAGKVADFDILAAHAHRNGNTVTFHMTTSGTAGASVPAATGAVGGSDVWSYVWPTSLDPSAVGFEGGTGILAMAATSHPDFDDTPLFDENGDGDPANDGIEWHSHWVVLTPAEACGPGALAVRDIPEGATPKLPATWPGFPIFLDSPGFTPLFDGPEITVNAGFASGVDLEGVAYDGVTSALRVNESIHAPLLCVTDVFDIASGDLSLPGKLQ
;
A
#
# COMPACT_ATOMS: atom_id res chain seq x y z
N MET A 1 -10.08 77.64 -7.64
CA MET A 1 -10.59 76.24 -7.60
C MET A 1 -9.44 75.30 -7.89
N LYS A 2 -8.96 74.56 -6.88
CA LYS A 2 -7.89 73.57 -7.01
C LYS A 2 -8.51 72.25 -7.49
N ARG A 3 -8.08 71.73 -8.64
CA ARG A 3 -8.45 70.38 -9.14
C ARG A 3 -7.36 69.40 -8.70
N PRO A 4 -7.67 68.31 -7.96
CA PRO A 4 -6.68 67.34 -7.56
C PRO A 4 -6.41 66.34 -8.70
N LEU A 5 -5.15 65.95 -8.81
CA LEU A 5 -4.65 64.88 -9.67
C LEU A 5 -5.04 63.54 -9.03
N ILE A 6 -5.74 62.67 -9.76
CA ILE A 6 -6.04 61.30 -9.32
C ILE A 6 -4.97 60.39 -9.92
N PHE A 7 -4.10 59.83 -9.07
CA PHE A 7 -3.18 58.76 -9.43
C PHE A 7 -3.93 57.42 -9.34
N PHE A 8 -4.05 56.71 -10.46
CA PHE A 8 -4.44 55.30 -10.47
C PHE A 8 -3.19 54.45 -10.17
N ALA A 9 -3.13 53.88 -8.97
CA ALA A 9 -2.16 52.84 -8.64
C ALA A 9 -2.73 51.49 -9.11
N ALA A 10 -2.14 50.92 -10.16
CA ALA A 10 -2.43 49.56 -10.59
C ALA A 10 -1.75 48.59 -9.60
N VAL A 11 -2.55 47.91 -8.78
CA VAL A 11 -2.08 46.80 -7.94
C VAL A 11 -1.99 45.57 -8.84
N ALA A 12 -0.77 45.18 -9.21
CA ALA A 12 -0.52 43.89 -9.83
C ALA A 12 -0.64 42.81 -8.75
N LEU A 13 -1.73 42.04 -8.77
CA LEU A 13 -1.80 40.78 -8.03
C LEU A 13 -0.84 39.80 -8.71
N GLY A 14 0.32 39.58 -8.09
CA GLY A 14 1.16 38.44 -8.43
C GLY A 14 0.42 37.16 -8.06
N ALA A 15 0.09 36.34 -9.06
CA ALA A 15 -0.38 34.99 -8.83
C ALA A 15 0.82 34.17 -8.31
N SER A 16 0.85 33.95 -7.00
CA SER A 16 1.71 32.93 -6.40
C SER A 16 1.20 31.57 -6.87
N SER A 17 1.89 30.97 -7.83
CA SER A 17 1.74 29.54 -8.12
C SER A 17 2.24 28.78 -6.89
N ALA A 18 1.32 28.27 -6.09
CA ALA A 18 1.66 27.29 -5.07
C ALA A 18 2.10 26.01 -5.79
N ALA A 19 3.41 25.78 -5.86
CA ALA A 19 3.96 24.48 -6.24
C ALA A 19 3.76 23.53 -5.06
N ALA A 20 2.59 22.87 -5.01
CA ALA A 20 2.22 21.93 -3.95
C ALA A 20 2.46 20.44 -4.33
N ASP A 21 2.77 20.14 -5.60
CA ASP A 21 2.87 18.76 -6.12
C ASP A 21 4.25 18.09 -5.95
N GLY A 22 5.23 18.71 -5.29
CA GLY A 22 6.59 18.18 -5.23
C GLY A 22 6.79 16.86 -4.49
N ASN A 23 5.76 16.35 -3.80
CA ASN A 23 5.85 15.17 -2.93
C ASN A 23 5.16 13.91 -3.49
N HIS A 24 4.47 13.98 -4.62
CA HIS A 24 3.83 12.81 -5.22
C HIS A 24 4.83 11.96 -6.01
N ALA A 25 4.61 10.64 -6.08
CA ALA A 25 5.52 9.71 -6.76
C ALA A 25 5.83 10.16 -8.20
N LEU A 26 4.84 10.71 -8.93
CA LEU A 26 4.96 11.18 -10.32
C LEU A 26 6.04 12.27 -10.51
N HIS A 27 6.41 12.96 -9.43
CA HIS A 27 7.37 14.05 -9.45
C HIS A 27 8.70 13.69 -8.75
N GLN A 28 8.84 12.46 -8.27
CA GLN A 28 10.05 11.98 -7.60
C GLN A 28 11.01 11.31 -8.59
N GLU A 29 12.31 11.62 -8.46
CA GLU A 29 13.36 11.00 -9.25
C GLU A 29 13.48 9.51 -8.91
N GLY A 30 13.54 8.64 -9.92
CA GLY A 30 13.65 7.19 -9.73
C GLY A 30 12.32 6.46 -9.58
N ALA A 31 11.19 7.17 -9.67
CA ALA A 31 9.86 6.55 -9.71
C ALA A 31 9.69 5.64 -10.94
N VAL A 32 8.98 4.52 -10.73
CA VAL A 32 8.50 3.63 -11.79
C VAL A 32 7.25 4.27 -12.38
N ILE A 33 7.36 4.79 -13.60
CA ILE A 33 6.29 5.54 -14.27
C ILE A 33 5.49 4.62 -15.19
N SER A 34 4.16 4.74 -15.12
CA SER A 34 3.20 4.06 -15.99
C SER A 34 2.31 5.07 -16.72
N PRO A 35 1.95 4.85 -17.99
CA PRO A 35 0.98 5.70 -18.69
C PRO A 35 -0.44 5.47 -18.14
N ALA A 36 -1.22 6.55 -18.05
CA ALA A 36 -2.63 6.47 -17.69
C ALA A 36 -3.42 5.56 -18.64
N ASP A 37 -4.35 4.76 -18.09
CA ASP A 37 -5.23 3.88 -18.82
C ASP A 37 -6.71 4.11 -18.45
N ALA A 38 -7.44 4.75 -19.35
CA ALA A 38 -8.86 5.05 -19.17
C ALA A 38 -9.77 3.79 -19.16
N GLY A 39 -9.22 2.60 -19.43
CA GLY A 39 -9.92 1.32 -19.29
C GLY A 39 -9.96 0.80 -17.85
N LYS A 40 -9.12 1.33 -16.96
CA LYS A 40 -9.05 0.92 -15.54
C LYS A 40 -9.90 1.83 -14.66
N VAL A 41 -10.21 1.38 -13.44
CA VAL A 41 -10.77 2.24 -12.40
C VAL A 41 -9.71 3.25 -11.99
N ALA A 42 -10.02 4.54 -12.10
CA ALA A 42 -9.03 5.61 -11.93
C ALA A 42 -8.29 5.55 -10.58
N ASP A 43 -8.99 5.22 -9.50
CA ASP A 43 -8.42 5.12 -8.14
C ASP A 43 -7.40 3.98 -7.97
N PHE A 44 -7.27 3.10 -8.98
CA PHE A 44 -6.33 1.98 -9.01
C PHE A 44 -5.41 1.97 -10.25
N ASP A 45 -5.57 2.89 -11.20
CA ASP A 45 -4.68 3.06 -12.35
C ASP A 45 -3.43 3.82 -11.91
N ILE A 46 -2.28 3.14 -11.89
CA ILE A 46 -1.03 3.67 -11.37
C ILE A 46 -0.40 4.59 -12.42
N LEU A 47 -0.06 5.82 -12.03
CA LEU A 47 0.74 6.73 -12.83
C LEU A 47 2.22 6.66 -12.44
N ALA A 48 2.49 6.46 -11.14
CA ALA A 48 3.84 6.32 -10.63
C ALA A 48 3.87 5.53 -9.32
N ALA A 49 4.88 4.68 -9.15
CA ALA A 49 5.22 4.06 -7.88
C ALA A 49 6.65 4.42 -7.50
N HIS A 50 6.87 4.81 -6.25
CA HIS A 50 8.18 5.20 -5.76
C HIS A 50 8.39 4.74 -4.32
N ALA A 51 9.64 4.54 -3.94
CA ALA A 51 10.02 4.35 -2.55
C ALA A 51 11.43 4.91 -2.34
N HIS A 52 11.61 5.64 -1.25
CA HIS A 52 12.90 6.18 -0.84
C HIS A 52 13.12 5.96 0.66
N ARG A 53 14.37 6.07 1.12
CA ARG A 53 14.68 5.93 2.54
C ARG A 53 15.27 7.19 3.15
N ASN A 54 15.02 7.35 4.44
CA ASN A 54 15.72 8.29 5.31
C ASN A 54 16.14 7.56 6.59
N GLY A 55 17.41 7.19 6.67
CA GLY A 55 17.91 6.32 7.74
C GLY A 55 17.28 4.93 7.66
N ASN A 56 16.56 4.53 8.71
CA ASN A 56 15.86 3.25 8.80
C ASN A 56 14.35 3.34 8.48
N THR A 57 13.87 4.50 8.02
CA THR A 57 12.50 4.65 7.54
C THR A 57 12.50 4.59 6.02
N VAL A 58 11.60 3.79 5.46
CA VAL A 58 11.28 3.79 4.03
C VAL A 58 9.91 4.43 3.85
N THR A 59 9.81 5.39 2.96
CA THR A 59 8.55 6.00 2.57
C THR A 59 8.16 5.45 1.21
N PHE A 60 7.06 4.70 1.18
CA PHE A 60 6.44 4.16 -0.03
C PHE A 60 5.40 5.15 -0.55
N HIS A 61 5.36 5.32 -1.87
CA HIS A 61 4.55 6.30 -2.58
C HIS A 61 3.89 5.65 -3.79
N MET A 62 2.65 6.02 -4.06
CA MET A 62 1.96 5.64 -5.29
C MET A 62 0.98 6.74 -5.69
N THR A 63 1.16 7.26 -6.90
CA THR A 63 0.25 8.21 -7.53
C THR A 63 -0.68 7.45 -8.48
N THR A 64 -2.00 7.65 -8.32
CA THR A 64 -3.04 7.06 -9.17
C THR A 64 -3.62 8.09 -10.14
N SER A 65 -4.42 7.67 -11.12
CA SER A 65 -5.12 8.62 -12.03
C SER A 65 -6.41 9.20 -11.44
N GLY A 66 -6.89 8.63 -10.33
CA GLY A 66 -8.09 9.03 -9.59
C GLY A 66 -7.80 9.61 -8.20
N THR A 67 -8.67 9.33 -7.24
CA THR A 67 -8.47 9.70 -5.83
C THR A 67 -8.07 8.45 -5.06
N ALA A 68 -6.83 8.41 -4.57
CA ALA A 68 -6.36 7.25 -3.82
C ALA A 68 -7.20 7.05 -2.56
N GLY A 69 -7.55 5.79 -2.27
CA GLY A 69 -8.35 5.40 -1.11
C GLY A 69 -9.85 5.70 -1.17
N ALA A 70 -10.34 6.37 -2.23
CA ALA A 70 -11.76 6.71 -2.34
C ALA A 70 -12.66 5.48 -2.61
N SER A 71 -12.11 4.47 -3.29
CA SER A 71 -12.81 3.23 -3.62
C SER A 71 -12.48 2.14 -2.59
N VAL A 72 -13.49 1.59 -1.92
CA VAL A 72 -13.37 0.48 -0.94
C VAL A 72 -14.30 -0.68 -1.31
N PRO A 73 -13.96 -1.93 -0.95
CA PRO A 73 -14.82 -3.07 -1.22
C PRO A 73 -16.14 -2.96 -0.46
N ALA A 74 -17.19 -3.59 -1.01
CA ALA A 74 -18.48 -3.66 -0.34
C ALA A 74 -18.43 -4.66 0.83
N ALA A 75 -18.97 -4.27 1.98
CA ALA A 75 -19.10 -5.17 3.12
C ALA A 75 -20.04 -6.35 2.80
N THR A 76 -19.58 -7.54 3.15
CA THR A 76 -20.31 -8.80 3.02
C THR A 76 -20.92 -9.27 4.34
N GLY A 77 -20.41 -8.75 5.47
CA GLY A 77 -20.80 -9.12 6.84
C GLY A 77 -20.20 -10.44 7.33
N ALA A 78 -19.22 -11.01 6.61
CA ALA A 78 -18.56 -12.25 6.99
C ALA A 78 -17.08 -12.24 6.56
N VAL A 79 -16.21 -12.87 7.35
CA VAL A 79 -14.79 -13.00 7.02
C VAL A 79 -14.58 -13.88 5.78
N GLY A 80 -15.25 -15.03 5.71
CA GLY A 80 -15.13 -15.92 4.56
C GLY A 80 -15.81 -15.34 3.32
N GLY A 81 -15.07 -15.23 2.21
CA GLY A 81 -15.57 -14.68 0.96
C GLY A 81 -15.47 -13.15 0.83
N SER A 82 -14.99 -12.45 1.86
CA SER A 82 -14.84 -10.99 1.82
C SER A 82 -13.72 -10.54 0.87
N ASP A 83 -13.88 -9.31 0.40
CA ASP A 83 -12.97 -8.66 -0.52
C ASP A 83 -11.98 -7.80 0.24
N VAL A 84 -10.72 -7.82 -0.22
CA VAL A 84 -9.66 -6.92 0.24
C VAL A 84 -9.13 -6.18 -0.96
N TRP A 85 -9.19 -4.85 -0.97
CA TRP A 85 -8.56 -4.04 -2.01
C TRP A 85 -7.25 -3.46 -1.49
N SER A 86 -6.26 -3.31 -2.37
CA SER A 86 -4.89 -3.06 -1.95
C SER A 86 -4.08 -2.17 -2.89
N TYR A 87 -3.23 -1.35 -2.29
CA TYR A 87 -2.05 -0.72 -2.89
C TYR A 87 -0.81 -1.44 -2.37
N VAL A 88 0.03 -1.96 -3.25
CA VAL A 88 1.09 -2.90 -2.89
C VAL A 88 2.42 -2.46 -3.48
N TRP A 89 3.48 -2.58 -2.69
CA TRP A 89 4.87 -2.42 -3.12
C TRP A 89 5.62 -3.73 -2.88
N PRO A 90 5.64 -4.64 -3.87
CA PRO A 90 6.47 -5.84 -3.82
C PRO A 90 7.95 -5.44 -3.82
N THR A 91 8.76 -6.12 -3.01
CA THR A 91 10.18 -5.80 -2.85
C THR A 91 11.08 -7.00 -3.06
N SER A 92 12.38 -6.75 -3.26
CA SER A 92 13.41 -7.79 -3.25
C SER A 92 13.94 -8.09 -1.84
N LEU A 93 13.33 -7.56 -0.78
CA LEU A 93 13.75 -7.85 0.59
C LEU A 93 13.41 -9.29 0.94
N ASP A 94 14.30 -9.91 1.71
CA ASP A 94 13.98 -11.17 2.36
C ASP A 94 12.94 -10.93 3.47
N PRO A 95 11.92 -11.81 3.64
CA PRO A 95 10.91 -11.65 4.69
C PRO A 95 11.48 -11.47 6.11
N SER A 96 12.69 -11.98 6.38
CA SER A 96 13.35 -11.80 7.68
C SER A 96 13.68 -10.34 8.01
N ALA A 97 13.71 -9.44 7.01
CA ALA A 97 13.92 -8.01 7.19
C ALA A 97 12.87 -7.36 8.11
N VAL A 98 11.66 -7.92 8.17
CA VAL A 98 10.57 -7.42 9.01
C VAL A 98 10.13 -8.42 10.08
N GLY A 99 10.87 -9.52 10.26
CA GLY A 99 10.66 -10.47 11.36
C GLY A 99 10.01 -11.80 10.99
N PHE A 100 9.56 -11.99 9.75
CA PHE A 100 9.12 -13.30 9.26
C PHE A 100 10.28 -14.31 9.18
N GLU A 101 9.93 -15.58 8.98
CA GLU A 101 10.88 -16.60 8.56
C GLU A 101 11.41 -16.28 7.15
N GLY A 102 12.74 -16.21 6.98
CA GLY A 102 13.38 -15.81 5.73
C GLY A 102 13.27 -16.86 4.62
N GLY A 103 13.44 -16.42 3.37
CA GLY A 103 13.36 -17.28 2.18
C GLY A 103 11.99 -17.88 1.90
N THR A 104 10.92 -17.31 2.45
CA THR A 104 9.57 -17.87 2.41
C THR A 104 8.67 -17.31 1.32
N GLY A 105 9.10 -16.27 0.59
CA GLY A 105 8.33 -15.69 -0.51
C GLY A 105 8.76 -14.25 -0.82
N ILE A 106 7.87 -13.53 -1.51
CA ILE A 106 8.04 -12.13 -1.87
C ILE A 106 7.52 -11.27 -0.71
N LEU A 107 8.38 -10.46 -0.10
CA LEU A 107 7.95 -9.48 0.90
C LEU A 107 7.36 -8.26 0.22
N ALA A 108 6.14 -7.88 0.61
CA ALA A 108 5.46 -6.70 0.09
C ALA A 108 4.89 -5.83 1.23
N MET A 109 5.07 -4.51 1.10
CA MET A 109 4.28 -3.54 1.86
C MET A 109 2.92 -3.45 1.18
N ALA A 110 1.85 -3.50 1.94
CA ALA A 110 0.49 -3.33 1.43
C ALA A 110 -0.23 -2.28 2.28
N ALA A 111 -0.98 -1.40 1.63
CA ALA A 111 -2.09 -0.69 2.25
C ALA A 111 -3.39 -1.36 1.79
N THR A 112 -4.27 -1.71 2.72
CA THR A 112 -5.47 -2.52 2.48
C THR A 112 -6.72 -1.87 3.06
N SER A 113 -7.87 -2.21 2.51
CA SER A 113 -9.18 -1.92 3.09
C SER A 113 -10.05 -3.17 2.99
N HIS A 114 -10.67 -3.55 4.10
CA HIS A 114 -11.57 -4.72 4.21
C HIS A 114 -12.60 -4.55 5.34
N PRO A 115 -13.83 -4.14 5.04
CA PRO A 115 -14.81 -3.78 6.07
C PRO A 115 -15.36 -4.95 6.91
N ASP A 116 -14.94 -6.19 6.64
CA ASP A 116 -15.57 -7.41 7.14
C ASP A 116 -14.80 -8.13 8.26
N PHE A 117 -13.55 -7.73 8.53
CA PHE A 117 -12.75 -8.32 9.60
C PHE A 117 -11.68 -7.33 10.10
N ASP A 118 -11.31 -7.51 11.36
CA ASP A 118 -10.22 -6.79 12.02
C ASP A 118 -8.98 -7.69 12.06
N ASP A 119 -7.90 -7.22 11.45
CA ASP A 119 -6.58 -7.84 11.49
C ASP A 119 -5.51 -6.88 12.01
N THR A 120 -5.91 -5.84 12.73
CA THR A 120 -5.05 -4.85 13.41
C THR A 120 -5.37 -4.74 14.90
N PRO A 121 -5.50 -5.85 15.66
CA PRO A 121 -6.08 -5.86 17.01
C PRO A 121 -5.27 -5.10 18.09
N LEU A 122 -4.11 -4.55 17.72
CA LEU A 122 -3.25 -3.73 18.58
C LEU A 122 -3.42 -2.23 18.36
N PHE A 123 -4.11 -1.81 17.30
CA PHE A 123 -4.22 -0.43 16.86
C PHE A 123 -5.69 -0.06 16.70
N ASP A 124 -6.07 1.10 17.23
CA ASP A 124 -7.38 1.72 17.06
C ASP A 124 -7.30 2.61 15.82
N GLU A 125 -7.74 2.09 14.68
CA GLU A 125 -7.52 2.71 13.37
C GLU A 125 -8.39 3.96 13.20
N ASN A 126 -9.64 3.87 13.66
CA ASN A 126 -10.63 4.92 13.52
C ASN A 126 -10.63 5.94 14.70
N GLY A 127 -9.91 5.64 15.80
CA GLY A 127 -9.73 6.51 16.94
C GLY A 127 -10.93 6.57 17.90
N ASP A 128 -11.84 5.59 17.88
CA ASP A 128 -13.02 5.54 18.73
C ASP A 128 -12.74 4.94 20.13
N GLY A 129 -11.54 4.41 20.35
CA GLY A 129 -11.08 3.81 21.58
C GLY A 129 -11.31 2.30 21.69
N ASP A 130 -11.77 1.62 20.63
CA ASP A 130 -11.99 0.17 20.56
C ASP A 130 -11.20 -0.48 19.40
N PRO A 131 -9.95 -0.91 19.63
CA PRO A 131 -9.09 -1.49 18.59
C PRO A 131 -9.54 -2.88 18.09
N ALA A 132 -10.74 -3.33 18.47
CA ALA A 132 -11.32 -4.62 18.08
C ALA A 132 -12.42 -4.49 17.01
N ASN A 133 -12.68 -3.28 16.51
CA ASN A 133 -13.80 -2.97 15.60
C ASN A 133 -13.37 -2.29 14.29
N ASP A 134 -12.08 -2.41 13.95
CA ASP A 134 -11.45 -1.74 12.81
C ASP A 134 -11.50 -2.57 11.51
N GLY A 135 -11.00 -2.00 10.39
CA GLY A 135 -10.94 -2.65 9.08
C GLY A 135 -11.61 -1.89 7.91
N ILE A 136 -12.47 -0.91 8.18
CA ILE A 136 -13.04 -0.04 7.12
C ILE A 136 -11.99 0.96 6.63
N GLU A 137 -11.25 1.55 7.57
CA GLU A 137 -10.20 2.50 7.25
C GLU A 137 -9.02 1.80 6.58
N TRP A 138 -8.32 2.53 5.72
CA TRP A 138 -7.14 1.97 5.07
C TRP A 138 -6.01 1.86 6.09
N HIS A 139 -5.44 0.66 6.20
CA HIS A 139 -4.31 0.38 7.08
C HIS A 139 -3.22 -0.35 6.33
N SER A 140 -2.10 -0.65 7.00
CA SER A 140 -0.96 -1.29 6.35
C SER A 140 -0.53 -2.61 6.95
N HIS A 141 0.05 -3.42 6.08
CA HIS A 141 0.66 -4.69 6.44
C HIS A 141 2.00 -4.91 5.76
N TRP A 142 2.81 -5.76 6.39
CA TRP A 142 3.74 -6.59 5.65
C TRP A 142 3.10 -7.94 5.37
N VAL A 143 3.17 -8.37 4.11
CA VAL A 143 2.72 -9.70 3.69
C VAL A 143 3.83 -10.45 2.96
N VAL A 144 3.80 -11.78 3.06
CA VAL A 144 4.64 -12.66 2.24
C VAL A 144 3.80 -13.36 1.19
N LEU A 145 4.03 -13.03 -0.07
CA LEU A 145 3.33 -13.62 -1.21
C LEU A 145 4.06 -14.87 -1.73
N THR A 146 3.28 -15.89 -2.07
CA THR A 146 3.79 -17.13 -2.69
C THR A 146 2.88 -17.61 -3.82
N PRO A 147 3.42 -18.35 -4.81
CA PRO A 147 2.59 -18.99 -5.84
C PRO A 147 1.54 -19.91 -5.24
N ALA A 148 0.31 -19.79 -5.73
CA ALA A 148 -0.86 -20.49 -5.19
C ALA A 148 -1.83 -20.89 -6.32
N GLU A 149 -1.53 -22.01 -6.99
CA GLU A 149 -2.36 -22.56 -8.08
C GLU A 149 -3.82 -22.85 -7.66
N ALA A 150 -4.05 -23.08 -6.37
CA ALA A 150 -5.40 -23.25 -5.81
C ALA A 150 -6.25 -21.98 -5.90
N CYS A 151 -5.63 -20.80 -5.96
CA CYS A 151 -6.30 -19.52 -6.20
C CYS A 151 -6.55 -19.26 -7.69
N GLY A 152 -5.96 -20.06 -8.58
CA GLY A 152 -6.02 -19.91 -10.03
C GLY A 152 -4.65 -20.10 -10.68
N PRO A 153 -4.60 -20.41 -11.99
CA PRO A 153 -3.34 -20.61 -12.70
C PRO A 153 -2.40 -19.41 -12.59
N GLY A 154 -1.20 -19.61 -12.04
CA GLY A 154 -0.20 -18.55 -11.87
C GLY A 154 -0.55 -17.47 -10.82
N ALA A 155 -1.60 -17.68 -10.03
CA ALA A 155 -2.01 -16.74 -8.98
C ALA A 155 -1.04 -16.74 -7.80
N LEU A 156 -1.05 -15.65 -7.04
CA LEU A 156 -0.38 -15.53 -5.75
C LEU A 156 -1.39 -15.60 -4.61
N ALA A 157 -0.93 -15.99 -3.44
CA ALA A 157 -1.66 -15.87 -2.18
C ALA A 157 -0.71 -15.34 -1.10
N VAL A 158 -1.30 -14.76 -0.04
CA VAL A 158 -0.55 -14.57 1.20
C VAL A 158 -0.26 -15.95 1.77
N ARG A 159 1.02 -16.21 2.04
CA ARG A 159 1.51 -17.54 2.43
C ARG A 159 0.81 -18.04 3.69
N ASP A 160 0.17 -19.19 3.62
CA ASP A 160 -0.42 -19.85 4.79
C ASP A 160 0.63 -20.38 5.78
N ILE A 161 0.21 -20.45 7.04
CA ILE A 161 0.89 -21.16 8.11
C ILE A 161 0.18 -22.51 8.27
N PRO A 162 0.82 -23.64 7.92
CA PRO A 162 0.21 -24.95 8.10
C PRO A 162 -0.17 -25.22 9.56
N GLU A 163 -1.24 -25.99 9.78
CA GLU A 163 -1.67 -26.38 11.11
C GLU A 163 -0.52 -27.07 11.89
N GLY A 164 -0.25 -26.58 13.10
CA GLY A 164 0.83 -27.08 13.96
C GLY A 164 2.23 -26.55 13.61
N ALA A 165 2.40 -25.77 12.54
CA ALA A 165 3.66 -25.09 12.27
C ALA A 165 3.86 -23.89 13.21
N THR A 166 5.12 -23.60 13.53
CA THR A 166 5.51 -22.45 14.37
C THR A 166 6.63 -21.66 13.68
N PRO A 167 6.37 -21.04 12.51
CA PRO A 167 7.36 -20.23 11.82
C PRO A 167 7.71 -19.00 12.67
N LYS A 168 8.80 -18.33 12.30
CA LYS A 168 9.11 -17.01 12.86
C LYS A 168 8.11 -16.00 12.29
N LEU A 169 7.50 -15.22 13.18
CA LEU A 169 6.51 -14.19 12.84
C LEU A 169 6.91 -12.87 13.53
N PRO A 170 6.56 -11.70 12.95
CA PRO A 170 6.75 -10.41 13.60
C PRO A 170 5.97 -10.29 14.91
N ALA A 171 6.37 -9.34 15.75
CA ALA A 171 5.74 -9.12 17.05
C ALA A 171 4.29 -8.61 16.94
N THR A 172 3.95 -8.00 15.81
CA THR A 172 2.65 -7.43 15.47
C THR A 172 1.80 -8.35 14.59
N TRP A 173 2.12 -9.66 14.56
CA TRP A 173 1.28 -10.67 13.92
C TRP A 173 -0.11 -10.73 14.57
N PRO A 174 -1.22 -10.58 13.80
CA PRO A 174 -2.57 -10.51 14.36
C PRO A 174 -3.19 -11.86 14.71
N GLY A 175 -2.47 -12.98 14.55
CA GLY A 175 -2.95 -14.31 14.91
C GLY A 175 -3.63 -15.09 13.76
N PHE A 176 -3.75 -14.50 12.57
CA PHE A 176 -4.26 -15.19 11.38
C PHE A 176 -3.26 -16.24 10.88
N PRO A 177 -3.70 -17.42 10.37
CA PRO A 177 -2.82 -18.50 9.95
C PRO A 177 -2.16 -18.24 8.58
N ILE A 178 -1.62 -17.04 8.38
CA ILE A 178 -0.93 -16.56 7.19
C ILE A 178 0.25 -15.66 7.60
N PHE A 179 1.21 -15.47 6.71
CA PHE A 179 2.34 -14.55 6.87
C PHE A 179 1.87 -13.11 6.62
N LEU A 180 1.17 -12.58 7.62
CA LEU A 180 0.63 -11.23 7.72
C LEU A 180 1.22 -10.56 8.96
N ASP A 181 1.52 -9.28 8.87
CA ASP A 181 1.96 -8.46 9.99
C ASP A 181 1.25 -7.12 9.92
N SER A 182 0.81 -6.62 11.06
CA SER A 182 0.01 -5.40 11.16
C SER A 182 0.76 -4.38 12.01
N PRO A 183 1.79 -3.71 11.46
CA PRO A 183 2.72 -2.88 12.24
C PRO A 183 2.15 -1.53 12.66
N GLY A 184 0.94 -1.17 12.21
CA GLY A 184 0.29 0.10 12.54
C GLY A 184 0.88 1.31 11.82
N PHE A 185 1.54 1.14 10.67
CA PHE A 185 1.95 2.28 9.85
C PHE A 185 0.72 2.86 9.14
N THR A 186 0.32 4.08 9.50
CA THR A 186 -0.87 4.71 8.93
C THR A 186 -0.63 5.11 7.47
N PRO A 187 -1.44 4.63 6.50
CA PRO A 187 -1.48 5.17 5.15
C PRO A 187 -1.97 6.62 5.16
N LEU A 188 -1.31 7.47 4.38
CA LEU A 188 -1.68 8.88 4.21
C LEU A 188 -2.15 9.11 2.78
N PHE A 189 -3.29 9.76 2.61
CA PHE A 189 -3.88 10.07 1.31
C PHE A 189 -3.85 11.58 1.04
N ASP A 190 -3.42 11.97 -0.15
CA ASP A 190 -3.39 13.36 -0.63
C ASP A 190 -3.81 13.40 -2.10
N GLY A 191 -5.11 13.52 -2.34
CA GLY A 191 -5.67 13.49 -3.69
C GLY A 191 -5.37 12.16 -4.41
N PRO A 192 -4.55 12.16 -5.48
CA PRO A 192 -4.18 10.93 -6.20
C PRO A 192 -3.11 10.08 -5.49
N GLU A 193 -2.48 10.60 -4.44
CA GLU A 193 -1.31 9.99 -3.81
C GLU A 193 -1.69 9.20 -2.56
N ILE A 194 -1.11 8.01 -2.41
CA ILE A 194 -1.02 7.27 -1.15
C ILE A 194 0.44 7.15 -0.71
N THR A 195 0.70 7.38 0.57
CA THR A 195 2.02 7.25 1.18
C THR A 195 1.98 6.37 2.43
N VAL A 196 2.97 5.48 2.60
CA VAL A 196 3.16 4.68 3.83
C VAL A 196 4.58 4.84 4.34
N ASN A 197 4.74 5.23 5.61
CA ASN A 197 6.04 5.38 6.26
C ASN A 197 6.35 4.15 7.10
N ALA A 198 7.26 3.30 6.62
CA ALA A 198 7.61 2.04 7.27
C ALA A 198 8.94 2.13 8.02
N GLY A 199 8.94 1.80 9.31
CA GLY A 199 10.15 1.71 10.12
C GLY A 199 10.80 0.33 10.03
N PHE A 200 12.12 0.29 9.85
CA PHE A 200 12.94 -0.92 9.88
C PHE A 200 13.86 -0.95 11.11
N ALA A 201 14.23 -2.16 11.55
CA ALA A 201 15.27 -2.32 12.56
C ALA A 201 16.62 -1.80 12.02
N SER A 202 17.46 -1.26 12.91
CA SER A 202 18.72 -0.57 12.54
C SER A 202 19.74 -1.42 11.78
N GLY A 203 19.64 -2.75 11.87
CA GLY A 203 20.55 -3.70 11.21
C GLY A 203 20.06 -4.25 9.87
N VAL A 204 18.91 -3.80 9.36
CA VAL A 204 18.40 -4.21 8.05
C VAL A 204 19.13 -3.45 6.95
N ASP A 205 19.71 -4.18 6.00
CA ASP A 205 20.28 -3.58 4.80
C ASP A 205 19.17 -3.27 3.79
N LEU A 206 19.02 -1.97 3.49
CA LEU A 206 18.00 -1.43 2.61
C LEU A 206 18.59 -0.90 1.29
N GLU A 207 19.92 -0.97 1.13
CA GLU A 207 20.58 -0.39 -0.03
C GLU A 207 20.26 -1.18 -1.31
N GLY A 208 19.78 -0.48 -2.34
CA GLY A 208 19.55 -1.08 -3.66
C GLY A 208 18.42 -2.11 -3.74
N VAL A 209 17.61 -2.22 -2.67
CA VAL A 209 16.38 -3.03 -2.65
C VAL A 209 15.53 -2.66 -3.86
N ALA A 210 15.15 -3.67 -4.64
CA ALA A 210 14.27 -3.50 -5.77
C ALA A 210 12.82 -3.39 -5.31
N TYR A 211 12.01 -2.61 -6.01
CA TYR A 211 10.57 -2.55 -5.77
C TYR A 211 9.79 -2.29 -7.05
N ASP A 212 8.48 -2.50 -6.96
CA ASP A 212 7.48 -2.12 -7.96
C ASP A 212 6.23 -1.53 -7.28
N GLY A 213 5.23 -1.14 -8.07
CA GLY A 213 3.90 -0.80 -7.59
C GLY A 213 2.83 -1.68 -8.22
N VAL A 214 1.87 -2.14 -7.41
CA VAL A 214 0.75 -2.97 -7.85
C VAL A 214 -0.52 -2.51 -7.14
N THR A 215 -1.63 -2.49 -7.86
CA THR A 215 -2.98 -2.38 -7.28
C THR A 215 -3.72 -3.69 -7.52
N SER A 216 -4.36 -4.23 -6.49
CA SER A 216 -4.94 -5.58 -6.58
C SER A 216 -6.15 -5.79 -5.68
N ALA A 217 -6.96 -6.78 -6.03
CA ALA A 217 -7.98 -7.34 -5.16
C ALA A 217 -7.60 -8.75 -4.70
N LEU A 218 -7.73 -8.97 -3.40
CA LEU A 218 -7.66 -10.26 -2.77
C LEU A 218 -9.05 -10.69 -2.28
N ARG A 219 -9.20 -11.99 -2.06
CA ARG A 219 -10.42 -12.55 -1.47
C ARG A 219 -10.08 -13.56 -0.41
N VAL A 220 -10.75 -13.45 0.73
CA VAL A 220 -10.68 -14.47 1.79
C VAL A 220 -11.44 -15.70 1.33
N ASN A 221 -10.85 -16.88 1.52
CA ASN A 221 -11.44 -18.15 1.16
C ASN A 221 -12.70 -18.43 2.01
N GLU A 222 -13.82 -18.76 1.37
CA GLU A 222 -15.09 -19.05 2.04
C GLU A 222 -15.00 -20.18 3.07
N SER A 223 -14.15 -21.17 2.81
CA SER A 223 -13.99 -22.33 3.70
C SER A 223 -12.96 -22.11 4.80
N ILE A 224 -12.32 -20.93 4.86
CA ILE A 224 -11.20 -20.60 5.78
C ILE A 224 -10.08 -21.67 5.70
N HIS A 225 -10.00 -22.37 4.58
CA HIS A 225 -8.97 -23.36 4.27
C HIS A 225 -7.87 -22.72 3.42
N ALA A 226 -6.72 -23.38 3.35
CA ALA A 226 -5.58 -22.88 2.59
C ALA A 226 -5.80 -23.01 1.06
N PRO A 227 -5.48 -21.97 0.27
CA PRO A 227 -4.99 -20.67 0.72
C PRO A 227 -6.09 -19.80 1.32
N LEU A 228 -5.81 -19.18 2.46
CA LEU A 228 -6.77 -18.34 3.17
C LEU A 228 -7.04 -17.03 2.41
N LEU A 229 -6.02 -16.39 1.84
CA LEU A 229 -6.14 -15.08 1.20
C LEU A 229 -5.50 -15.10 -0.19
N CYS A 230 -6.34 -15.19 -1.21
CA CYS A 230 -5.94 -15.32 -2.62
C CYS A 230 -5.90 -13.95 -3.30
N VAL A 231 -4.88 -13.67 -4.12
CA VAL A 231 -4.95 -12.58 -5.11
C VAL A 231 -5.88 -13.03 -6.23
N THR A 232 -7.00 -12.32 -6.38
CA THR A 232 -8.05 -12.67 -7.36
C THR A 232 -8.09 -11.76 -8.57
N ASP A 233 -7.57 -10.54 -8.44
CA ASP A 233 -7.46 -9.60 -9.55
C ASP A 233 -6.24 -8.70 -9.36
N VAL A 234 -5.64 -8.31 -10.48
CA VAL A 234 -4.56 -7.32 -10.52
C VAL A 234 -5.07 -6.18 -11.38
N PHE A 235 -5.35 -5.05 -10.73
CA PHE A 235 -5.89 -3.88 -11.40
C PHE A 235 -4.83 -3.19 -12.24
N ASP A 236 -3.61 -3.05 -11.70
CA ASP A 236 -2.50 -2.45 -12.41
C ASP A 236 -1.13 -2.86 -11.86
N ILE A 237 -0.11 -2.74 -12.69
CA ILE A 237 1.31 -2.94 -12.33
C ILE A 237 2.10 -1.78 -12.93
N ALA A 238 2.82 -1.03 -12.10
CA ALA A 238 3.53 0.18 -12.53
C ALA A 238 4.58 -0.10 -13.63
N SER A 239 5.33 -1.21 -13.52
CA SER A 239 6.26 -1.65 -14.57
C SER A 239 5.59 -2.35 -15.76
N GLY A 240 4.32 -2.75 -15.62
CA GLY A 240 3.57 -3.58 -16.58
C GLY A 240 3.90 -5.08 -16.56
N ASP A 241 5.02 -5.49 -15.95
CA ASP A 241 5.46 -6.90 -15.96
C ASP A 241 5.97 -7.42 -14.61
N LEU A 242 5.92 -6.57 -13.58
CA LEU A 242 6.41 -6.86 -12.23
C LEU A 242 7.91 -7.20 -12.21
N SER A 243 8.70 -6.52 -13.03
CA SER A 243 10.17 -6.67 -13.10
C SER A 243 10.93 -6.02 -11.93
N LEU A 244 10.23 -5.27 -11.06
CA LEU A 244 10.81 -4.52 -9.93
C LEU A 244 11.93 -3.55 -10.36
N PRO A 245 11.67 -2.63 -11.31
CA PRO A 245 12.70 -1.73 -11.83
C PRO A 245 13.11 -0.63 -10.84
N GLY A 246 12.26 -0.34 -9.84
CA GLY A 246 12.53 0.66 -8.81
C GLY A 246 13.68 0.24 -7.90
N LYS A 247 14.40 1.22 -7.34
CA LYS A 247 15.51 0.99 -6.41
C LYS A 247 15.43 1.94 -5.22
N LEU A 248 15.48 1.39 -4.01
CA LEU A 248 15.64 2.21 -2.80
C LEU A 248 17.00 2.91 -2.83
N GLN A 249 16.96 4.24 -2.70
CA GLN A 249 18.12 5.12 -2.58
C GLN A 249 18.25 5.62 -1.15
#